data_AF-A0A8T4P8H0-F1
#
_entry.id   AF-A0A8T4P8H0-F1
#
_cell.length_a   1.000
_cell.length_b   1.000
_cell.length_c   1.000
_cell.angle_alpha   90.00
_cell.angle_beta   90.00
_cell.angle_gamma   90.00
#
_symmetry.space_group_name_H-M   'P 1'
#
loop_
_entity.id
_entity.type
_entity.pdbx_description
1 polymer ?
#
loop_
_entity_poly.entity_id
_entity_poly.type
_entity_poly.pdbx_seq_one_letter_code
_entity_poly.pdbx_strand_id
1 'polypeptide(L)'
;MVIKVEFDKEFERKFRQLAMKKYGYSKGAIKKASREAISIWIEVEDKELPKLNNPAKVIRGVMKNLRGKYSSVELQHETTI
;
A
#
# COMPACT_ATOMS: atom_id res chain seq x y z
N MET A 1 23.53 9.06 -9.16
CA MET A 1 22.50 9.50 -10.14
C MET A 1 21.52 10.46 -9.48
N VAL A 2 20.98 11.41 -10.23
CA VAL A 2 20.07 12.46 -9.74
C VAL A 2 18.86 12.51 -10.66
N ILE A 3 17.66 12.53 -10.07
CA ILE A 3 16.39 12.78 -10.77
C ILE A 3 15.89 14.14 -10.27
N LYS A 4 15.58 15.06 -11.18
CA LYS A 4 15.00 16.37 -10.85
C LYS A 4 13.49 16.30 -11.06
N VAL A 5 12.73 16.74 -10.05
CA VAL A 5 11.26 16.79 -10.07
C VAL A 5 10.84 18.13 -9.51
N GLU A 6 9.79 18.71 -10.09
CA GLU A 6 9.21 19.98 -9.64
C GLU A 6 7.82 19.73 -9.06
N PHE A 7 7.56 20.31 -7.89
CA PHE A 7 6.29 20.22 -7.18
C PHE A 7 5.82 21.62 -6.83
N ASP A 8 4.51 21.79 -6.67
CA ASP A 8 3.99 23.01 -6.08
C ASP A 8 4.47 23.17 -4.63
N LYS A 9 4.43 24.42 -4.15
CA LYS A 9 4.97 24.80 -2.85
C LYS A 9 4.24 24.13 -1.69
N GLU A 10 2.94 23.88 -1.82
CA GLU A 10 2.15 23.31 -0.73
C GLU A 10 2.45 21.82 -0.56
N PHE A 11 2.50 21.09 -1.67
CA PHE A 11 2.84 19.68 -1.71
C PHE A 11 4.24 19.44 -1.13
N GLU A 12 5.22 20.21 -1.60
CA GLU A 12 6.60 20.11 -1.13
C GLU A 12 6.72 20.36 0.39
N ARG A 13 6.07 21.42 0.87
CA ARG A 13 6.08 21.78 2.30
C ARG A 13 5.50 20.65 3.14
N LYS A 14 4.35 20.10 2.73
CA LYS A 14 3.67 19.01 3.44
C LYS A 14 4.54 17.75 3.45
N PHE A 15 5.15 17.41 2.33
CA PHE A 15 6.07 16.28 2.23
C PHE A 15 7.27 16.44 3.18
N ARG A 16 7.91 17.62 3.20
CA ARG A 16 9.04 17.86 4.12
C ARG A 16 8.64 17.73 5.58
N GLN A 17 7.51 18.30 5.97
CA GLN A 17 7.02 18.21 7.36
C GLN A 17 6.78 16.77 7.78
N LEU A 18 6.14 15.96 6.93
CA LEU A 18 5.90 14.55 7.21
C LEU A 18 7.19 13.73 7.26
N ALA A 19 8.10 13.97 6.32
CA ALA A 19 9.41 13.31 6.29
C ALA A 19 10.22 13.59 7.56
N MET A 20 10.24 14.84 8.01
CA MET A 20 10.91 15.23 9.25
C MET A 20 10.22 14.67 10.49
N LYS A 21 8.88 14.64 10.51
CA LYS A 21 8.11 14.03 11.61
C LYS A 21 8.41 12.53 11.74
N LYS A 22 8.57 11.82 10.62
CA LYS A 22 8.81 10.37 10.59
C LYS A 22 10.27 9.99 10.87
N TYR A 23 11.23 10.70 10.27
CA TYR A 23 12.65 10.31 10.29
C TYR A 23 13.54 11.21 11.17
N GLY A 24 12.94 12.21 11.83
CA GLY A 24 13.61 13.22 12.62
C GLY A 24 14.07 14.44 11.82
N TYR A 25 14.41 15.51 12.53
CA TYR A 25 14.81 16.80 11.97
C TYR A 25 16.31 16.85 11.60
N SER A 26 16.84 15.77 11.03
CA SER A 26 18.26 15.63 10.68
C SER A 26 18.49 15.62 9.16
N LYS A 27 19.77 15.81 8.77
CA LYS A 27 20.17 15.69 7.36
C LYS A 27 19.82 14.30 6.84
N GLY A 28 19.03 14.24 5.77
CA GLY A 28 18.68 12.99 5.08
C GLY A 28 17.25 12.50 5.28
N ALA A 29 16.43 13.13 6.13
CA ALA A 29 15.01 12.77 6.29
C ALA A 29 14.24 12.78 4.96
N ILE A 30 14.46 13.82 4.14
CA ILE A 30 13.86 13.94 2.80
C ILE A 30 14.31 12.80 1.89
N LYS A 31 15.61 12.49 1.86
CA LYS A 31 16.16 11.41 1.04
C LYS A 31 15.57 10.05 1.42
N LYS A 32 15.41 9.78 2.72
CA LYS A 32 14.79 8.55 3.23
C LYS A 32 13.32 8.46 2.81
N ALA A 33 12.54 9.53 3.03
CA ALA A 33 11.14 9.57 2.63
C ALA A 33 10.97 9.43 1.11
N SER A 34 11.81 10.09 0.30
CA SER A 34 11.76 9.95 -1.16
C SER A 34 12.06 8.52 -1.59
N ARG A 35 13.05 7.87 -0.99
CA ARG A 35 13.39 6.48 -1.33
C ARG A 35 12.28 5.51 -0.95
N GLU A 36 11.65 5.70 0.19
CA GLU A 36 10.49 4.90 0.60
C GLU A 36 9.31 5.11 -0.35
N ALA A 37 8.95 6.36 -0.65
CA ALA A 37 7.83 6.66 -1.55
C ALA A 37 8.04 6.08 -2.96
N ILE A 38 9.25 6.23 -3.52
CA ILE A 38 9.60 5.66 -4.83
C ILE A 38 9.59 4.12 -4.78
N SER A 39 10.06 3.51 -3.70
CA SER A 39 10.04 2.05 -3.54
C SER A 39 8.61 1.52 -3.51
N ILE A 40 7.70 2.18 -2.79
CA ILE A 40 6.29 1.80 -2.74
C ILE A 40 5.64 1.99 -4.10
N TRP A 41 5.92 3.09 -4.79
CA TRP A 41 5.43 3.33 -6.14
C TRP A 41 5.87 2.22 -7.10
N ILE A 42 7.17 1.89 -7.10
CA ILE A 42 7.70 0.78 -7.91
C ILE A 42 7.02 -0.53 -7.53
N GLU A 43 6.88 -0.87 -6.25
CA GLU A 43 6.23 -2.12 -5.84
C GLU A 43 4.77 -2.21 -6.29
N VAL A 44 4.03 -1.09 -6.28
CA VAL A 44 2.64 -1.04 -6.73
C VAL A 44 2.54 -1.23 -8.25
N GLU A 45 3.43 -0.61 -9.01
CA GLU A 45 3.41 -0.66 -10.48
C GLU A 45 4.10 -1.91 -11.06
N ASP A 46 5.12 -2.43 -10.38
CA ASP A 46 5.90 -3.62 -10.77
C ASP A 46 5.21 -4.92 -10.38
N LYS A 47 4.29 -4.87 -9.40
CA LYS A 47 3.28 -5.91 -9.27
C LYS A 47 2.38 -5.83 -10.49
N GLU A 48 2.71 -6.62 -11.52
CA GLU A 48 1.69 -7.21 -12.37
C GLU A 48 0.76 -8.00 -11.44
N LEU A 49 -0.21 -7.33 -10.82
CA LEU A 49 -1.34 -7.99 -10.20
C LEU A 49 -1.86 -8.90 -11.31
N PRO A 50 -1.81 -10.24 -11.14
CA PRO A 50 -2.32 -11.12 -12.16
C PRO A 50 -3.74 -10.64 -12.41
N LYS A 51 -4.07 -10.29 -13.66
CA LYS A 51 -5.43 -9.90 -14.02
C LYS A 51 -6.33 -11.05 -13.57
N LEU A 52 -6.97 -10.86 -12.42
CA LEU A 52 -7.84 -11.86 -11.84
C LEU A 52 -9.09 -11.83 -12.69
N ASN A 53 -9.12 -12.66 -13.73
CA ASN A 53 -10.25 -12.79 -14.64
C ASN A 53 -11.56 -13.07 -13.88
N ASN A 54 -11.48 -13.64 -12.66
CA ASN A 54 -12.61 -13.77 -11.75
C ASN A 54 -12.14 -13.77 -10.27
N PRO A 55 -12.08 -12.60 -9.61
CA PRO A 55 -11.61 -12.48 -8.23
C PRO A 55 -12.44 -13.32 -7.26
N ALA A 56 -13.76 -13.40 -7.48
CA ALA A 56 -14.66 -14.22 -6.68
C ALA A 56 -14.35 -15.72 -6.79
N LYS A 57 -13.89 -16.20 -7.95
CA LYS A 57 -13.48 -17.61 -8.12
C LYS A 57 -12.20 -17.92 -7.35
N VAL A 58 -11.25 -17.00 -7.32
CA VAL A 58 -10.00 -17.17 -6.55
C VAL A 58 -10.29 -17.17 -5.05
N ILE A 59 -11.06 -16.20 -4.57
CA ILE A 59 -11.51 -16.14 -3.17
C ILE A 59 -12.24 -17.43 -2.77
N ARG A 60 -13.18 -17.91 -3.60
CA ARG A 60 -13.87 -19.21 -3.38
C ARG A 60 -12.91 -20.41 -3.34
N GLY A 61 -11.83 -20.39 -4.14
CA GLY A 61 -10.81 -21.43 -4.14
C GLY A 61 -10.02 -21.46 -2.83
N VAL A 62 -9.57 -20.29 -2.35
CA VAL A 62 -8.89 -20.15 -1.05
C VAL A 62 -9.80 -20.60 0.10
N MET A 63 -11.10 -20.25 0.03
CA MET A 63 -12.09 -20.61 1.04
C MET A 63 -12.65 -22.04 0.91
N LYS A 64 -12.16 -22.87 -0.03
CA LYS A 64 -12.72 -24.20 -0.28
C LYS A 64 -12.75 -25.08 0.97
N ASN A 65 -11.77 -24.93 1.86
CA ASN A 65 -11.66 -25.70 3.10
C ASN A 65 -12.66 -25.28 4.20
N LEU A 66 -13.29 -24.12 4.03
CA LEU A 66 -14.35 -23.59 4.91
C LEU A 66 -15.75 -23.88 4.36
N ARG A 67 -15.85 -24.33 3.09
CA ARG A 67 -17.12 -24.60 2.42
C ARG A 67 -17.88 -25.71 3.15
N GLY A 68 -19.08 -25.39 3.62
CA GLY A 68 -19.93 -26.32 4.37
C GLY A 68 -19.60 -26.43 5.87
N LYS A 69 -18.57 -25.72 6.35
CA LYS A 69 -18.25 -25.62 7.79
C LYS A 69 -18.85 -24.37 8.43
N TYR A 70 -18.91 -23.28 7.67
CA TYR A 70 -19.48 -22.01 8.09
C TYR A 70 -20.31 -21.42 6.94
N SER A 71 -21.44 -20.81 7.28
CA SER A 71 -22.25 -20.03 6.36
C SER A 71 -21.60 -18.67 6.07
N SER A 72 -21.99 -18.05 4.95
CA SER A 72 -21.51 -16.72 4.60
C SER A 72 -21.90 -15.64 5.63
N VAL A 73 -22.97 -15.88 6.41
CA VAL A 73 -23.47 -14.95 7.42
C VAL A 73 -22.66 -15.08 8.72
N GLU A 74 -22.34 -16.31 9.13
CA GLU A 74 -21.49 -16.55 10.32
C GLU A 74 -20.09 -15.95 10.14
N LEU A 75 -19.48 -16.11 8.94
CA LEU A 75 -18.16 -15.54 8.64
C LEU A 75 -18.13 -14.01 8.69
N GLN A 76 -19.25 -13.33 8.42
CA GLN A 76 -19.34 -11.86 8.47
C GLN A 76 -19.44 -11.33 9.91
N HIS A 77 -20.11 -12.07 10.80
CA HIS A 77 -20.23 -11.69 12.21
C HIS A 77 -18.91 -11.82 12.96
N GLU A 78 -18.08 -12.83 12.68
CA GLU A 78 -16.78 -13.01 13.34
C GLU A 78 -15.76 -11.91 13.02
N THR A 79 -15.95 -11.17 11.93
CA THR A 79 -15.01 -10.13 11.46
C THR A 79 -15.49 -8.70 11.76
N THR A 80 -16.70 -8.56 12.32
CA THR A 80 -17.24 -7.25 12.71
C THR A 80 -16.79 -6.94 14.14
N ILE A 81 -15.79 -6.07 14.27
CA ILE A 81 -15.36 -5.42 15.53
C ILE A 81 -15.88 -3.98 15.54
#